data_AF-A0A927W373-F1
#
_entry.id   AF-A0A927W373-F1
#
_cell.length_a   1.000
_cell.length_b   1.000
_cell.length_c   1.000
_cell.angle_alpha   90.00
_cell.angle_beta   90.00
_cell.angle_gamma   90.00
#
_symmetry.space_group_name_H-M   'P 1'
#
loop_
_entity.id
_entity.type
_entity.pdbx_description
1 polymer ?
#
loop_
_entity_poly.entity_id
_entity_poly.type
_entity_poly.pdbx_seq_one_letter_code
_entity_poly.pdbx_strand_id
1 'polypeptide(L)' 'VYLEKAGFSDIKIETKEVSKEYAEKWGHNLKVGEYIMSASIKAIKL' A
#
# COMPACT_ATOMS: atom_id res chain seq x y z
N VAL A 1 5.49 5.78 12.64
CA VAL A 1 4.87 6.49 13.79
C VAL A 1 3.65 5.78 14.41
N TYR A 2 2.57 5.45 13.70
CA TYR A 2 1.42 4.76 14.33
C TYR A 2 1.68 3.28 14.67
N LEU A 3 2.28 2.53 13.75
CA LEU A 3 2.59 1.10 13.94
C LEU A 3 3.64 0.88 15.05
N GLU A 4 4.69 1.70 15.09
CA GLU A 4 5.70 1.67 16.16
C GLU A 4 5.07 1.96 17.53
N LYS A 5 4.20 2.97 17.61
CA LYS A 5 3.46 3.29 18.85
C LYS A 5 2.48 2.19 19.26
N ALA A 6 2.02 1.38 18.32
CA ALA A 6 1.17 0.22 18.59
C ALA A 6 1.97 -1.03 19.01
N GLY A 7 3.30 -0.92 19.18
CA GLY A 7 4.17 -2.01 19.65
C GLY A 7 4.63 -2.95 18.54
N PHE A 8 4.53 -2.53 17.27
CA PHE A 8 5.07 -3.29 16.15
C PHE A 8 6.50 -2.85 15.84
N SER A 9 7.39 -3.82 15.63
CA SER A 9 8.78 -3.63 15.19
C SER A 9 9.01 -4.32 13.83
N ASP A 10 10.16 -4.05 13.19
CA ASP A 10 10.53 -4.59 11.88
C ASP A 10 9.47 -4.31 10.79
N ILE A 11 9.05 -3.05 10.70
CA ILE A 11 8.01 -2.62 9.76
C ILE A 11 8.62 -2.51 8.36
N LYS A 12 8.25 -3.44 7.48
CA LYS A 12 8.61 -3.42 6.07
C LYS A 12 7.40 -3.08 5.21
N ILE A 13 7.54 -2.04 4.40
CA ILE A 13 6.51 -1.62 3.44
C ILE A 13 7.01 -1.95 2.04
N GLU A 14 6.30 -2.84 1.34
CA GLU A 14 6.57 -3.16 -0.06
C GLU A 14 5.45 -2.60 -0.92
N THR A 15 5.80 -1.69 -1.82
CA THR A 15 4.86 -1.14 -2.81
C THR A 15 5.03 -1.85 -4.13
N LYS A 16 3.91 -2.28 -4.74
CA LYS A 16 3.88 -2.86 -6.08
C LYS A 16 2.80 -2.18 -6.92
N GLU A 17 3.12 -1.96 -8.18
CA GLU A 17 2.13 -1.56 -9.18
C GLU A 17 1.04 -2.62 -9.27
N VAL A 18 -0.21 -2.18 -9.37
CA VAL A 18 -1.34 -3.07 -9.58
C VAL A 18 -1.53 -3.33 -11.07
N SER A 19 -2.23 -4.41 -11.42
CA SER A 19 -2.56 -4.70 -12.81
C SER A 19 -3.44 -3.60 -13.42
N LYS A 20 -3.35 -3.43 -14.74
CA LYS A 20 -4.16 -2.46 -15.49
C LYS A 20 -5.66 -2.67 -15.28
N GLU A 21 -6.13 -3.92 -15.28
CA GLU A 21 -7.53 -4.27 -15.03
C GLU A 21 -8.01 -3.83 -13.63
N TYR A 22 -7.16 -4.01 -12.60
CA TYR A 22 -7.48 -3.54 -11.25
C TYR A 22 -7.49 -2.01 -11.18
N ALA A 23 -6.54 -1.36 -11.85
CA ALA A 23 -6.50 0.10 -11.94
C ALA A 23 -7.74 0.67 -12.64
N GLU A 24 -8.21 0.05 -13.72
CA GLU A 24 -9.42 0.48 -14.43
C GLU A 24 -10.70 0.26 -13.60
N LYS A 25 -10.76 -0.85 -12.85
CA LYS A 25 -11.91 -1.19 -11.99
C LYS A 25 -12.00 -0.35 -10.71
N TRP A 26 -10.89 0.14 -10.17
CA TRP A 26 -10.87 0.84 -8.89
C TRP A 26 -10.37 2.29 -9.00
N GLY A 27 -9.85 2.68 -10.16
CA GLY A 27 -9.28 3.99 -10.43
C GLY A 27 -10.28 4.99 -10.99
N HIS A 28 -11.58 4.77 -10.76
CA HIS A 28 -12.68 5.54 -11.34
C HIS A 28 -12.54 7.08 -11.23
N ASN A 29 -11.77 7.60 -10.26
CA ASN A 29 -11.52 9.03 -10.06
C ASN A 29 -10.06 9.45 -10.21
N LEU A 30 -9.18 8.57 -10.68
CA LEU A 30 -7.77 8.87 -10.86
C LEU A 30 -7.57 9.62 -12.16
N LYS A 31 -6.88 10.76 -12.09
CA LYS A 31 -6.50 11.54 -13.26
C LYS A 31 -5.36 10.85 -14.01
N VAL A 32 -5.21 11.16 -15.29
CA VAL A 32 -4.06 10.70 -16.09
C VAL A 32 -2.76 11.11 -15.40
N GLY A 33 -1.97 10.12 -14.96
CA GLY A 33 -0.74 10.30 -14.19
C GLY A 33 -0.83 9.90 -12.71
N GLU A 34 -2.02 9.56 -12.20
CA GLU A 34 -2.20 8.99 -10.87
C GLU A 34 -2.22 7.45 -10.95
N TYR A 35 -1.45 6.79 -10.09
CA TYR A 35 -1.26 5.34 -10.09
C TYR A 35 -1.92 4.71 -8.87
N ILE A 36 -2.65 3.60 -9.07
CA ILE A 36 -3.02 2.73 -7.94
C ILE A 36 -1.78 1.92 -7.58
N MET A 37 -1.27 2.14 -6.37
CA MET A 37 -0.21 1.31 -5.81
C MET A 37 -0.79 0.43 -4.72
N SER A 38 -0.47 -0.86 -4.76
CA SER A 38 -0.70 -1.74 -3.62
C SER A 38 0.47 -1.62 -2.67
N ALA A 39 0.20 -1.41 -1.38
CA ALA A 39 1.21 -1.45 -0.33
C ALA A 39 0.91 -2.66 0.57
N SER A 40 1.89 -3.55 0.72
CA SER A 40 1.86 -4.61 1.72
C SER A 40 2.73 -4.20 2.90
N ILE A 41 2.15 -4.18 4.09
CA ILE A 41 2.87 -3.87 5.33
C ILE A 41 3.06 -5.18 6.08
N LYS A 42 4.32 -5.55 6.31
CA LYS A 42 4.69 -6.64 7.22
C LYS A 42 5.30 -6.02 8.46
N ALA A 43 4.87 -6.47 9.63
CA ALA A 43 5.44 -6.04 10.90
C ALA A 43 5.31 -7.18 11.91
N ILE A 44 6.25 -7.24 12.86
CA ILE A 44 6.27 -8.22 13.94
C ILE A 44 5.80 -7.52 15.21
N LYS A 45 4.83 -8.10 15.91
CA LYS A 45 4.41 -7.60 17.23
C LYS A 45 5.27 -8.28 18.31
N LEU A 46 5.91 -7.47 19.15
CA LEU A 46 6.64 -7.95 20.32
C LEU A 46 5.69 -8.23 21.49
#